data_AF-A0A3D0NJ89-F1
#
_entry.id   AF-A0A3D0NJ89-F1
#
_cell.length_a   1.000
_cell.length_b   1.000
_cell.length_c   1.000
_cell.angle_alpha   90.00
_cell.angle_beta   90.00
_cell.angle_gamma   90.00
#
_symmetry.space_group_name_H-M   'P 1'
#
loop_
_entity.id
_entity.type
_entity.pdbx_description
1 polymer ?
#
loop_
_entity_poly.entity_id
_entity_poly.type
_entity_poly.pdbx_seq_one_letter_code
_entity_poly.pdbx_strand_id
1 'polypeptide(L)' 'CTAYSDSINDVPMLSLVGTAVAVNPDSELRDVARERGWEIKDFRTARKAAKIGVPSALAIGAVGGA' A
#
# COMPACT_ATOMS: atom_id res chain seq x y z
N CYS A 1 2.49 -22.73 0.98
CA CYS A 1 1.52 -22.00 0.15
C CYS A 1 1.52 -20.53 0.53
N THR A 2 1.22 -19.65 -0.41
CA THR A 2 1.20 -18.19 -0.22
C THR A 2 -0.20 -17.67 -0.51
N ALA A 3 -0.70 -16.74 0.28
CA ALA A 3 -1.97 -16.07 0.04
C ALA A 3 -1.85 -14.55 0.12
N TYR A 4 -2.70 -13.88 -0.65
CA TYR A 4 -2.76 -12.44 -0.79
C TYR A 4 -4.20 -11.99 -0.54
N SER A 5 -4.39 -10.92 0.25
CA SER A 5 -5.70 -10.28 0.40
C SER A 5 -5.53 -8.79 0.71
N ASP A 6 -6.56 -8.02 0.41
CA ASP A 6 -6.72 -6.61 0.72
C ASP A 6 -7.75 -6.34 1.83
N SER A 7 -8.47 -7.37 2.30
CA SER A 7 -9.58 -7.22 3.26
C SER A 7 -9.39 -7.99 4.57
N ILE A 8 -9.82 -7.39 5.67
CA ILE A 8 -9.83 -8.02 7.01
C ILE A 8 -10.61 -9.35 7.06
N ASN A 9 -11.59 -9.53 6.17
CA ASN A 9 -12.42 -10.73 6.09
C ASN A 9 -11.59 -12.01 5.86
N ASP A 10 -10.42 -11.88 5.24
CA ASP A 10 -9.58 -13.01 4.87
C ASP A 10 -8.53 -13.36 5.94
N VAL A 11 -8.52 -12.68 7.09
CA VAL A 11 -7.60 -12.99 8.20
C VAL A 11 -7.63 -14.46 8.61
N PRO A 12 -8.79 -15.16 8.70
CA PRO A 12 -8.80 -16.59 8.98
C PRO A 12 -8.02 -17.41 7.95
N MET A 13 -8.15 -17.09 6.66
CA MET A 13 -7.43 -17.78 5.59
C MET A 13 -5.93 -17.43 5.60
N LEU A 14 -5.59 -16.15 5.73
CA LEU A 14 -4.21 -15.67 5.81
C LEU A 14 -3.47 -16.25 7.02
N SER A 15 -4.16 -16.52 8.13
CA SER A 15 -3.58 -17.11 9.33
C SER A 15 -3.22 -18.59 9.20
N LEU A 16 -3.71 -19.28 8.16
CA LEU A 16 -3.51 -20.71 7.95
C LEU A 16 -2.43 -21.03 6.91
N VAL A 17 -1.98 -20.04 6.14
CA VAL A 17 -0.95 -20.24 5.11
C VAL A 17 0.46 -20.01 5.64
N GLY A 18 1.45 -20.61 4.97
CA GLY A 18 2.86 -20.42 5.32
C GLY A 18 3.41 -19.03 4.99
N THR A 19 2.77 -18.30 4.08
CA THR A 19 3.18 -16.94 3.71
C THR A 19 1.95 -16.08 3.42
N ALA A 20 1.68 -15.12 4.29
CA ALA A 20 0.58 -14.17 4.14
C ALA A 20 1.11 -12.80 3.71
N VAL A 21 0.46 -12.21 2.71
CA VAL A 21 0.81 -10.89 2.17
C VAL A 21 -0.45 -10.03 2.09
N ALA A 22 -0.43 -8.90 2.79
CA ALA A 22 -1.49 -7.91 2.76
C ALA A 22 -1.25 -6.92 1.60
N VAL A 23 -2.04 -7.02 0.53
CA VAL A 23 -1.92 -6.19 -0.67
C VAL A 23 -2.95 -5.09 -0.61
N ASN A 24 -2.54 -3.82 -0.62
CA ASN A 24 -3.45 -2.69 -0.48
C ASN A 24 -4.47 -2.85 0.68
N PRO A 25 -4.03 -3.24 1.89
CA PRO A 25 -4.96 -3.58 2.96
C PRO A 25 -5.87 -2.42 3.35
N ASP A 26 -7.09 -2.72 3.76
CA ASP A 26 -7.89 -1.81 4.57
C ASP A 26 -7.17 -1.48 5.91
N SER A 27 -7.70 -0.53 6.69
CA SER A 27 -7.04 -0.11 7.93
C SER A 27 -6.91 -1.25 8.93
N GLU A 28 -7.93 -2.09 9.06
CA GLU A 28 -7.98 -3.17 10.04
C GLU A 28 -6.99 -4.28 9.67
N LEU A 29 -6.99 -4.73 8.41
CA LEU A 29 -6.03 -5.73 7.92
C LEU A 29 -4.60 -5.20 8.01
N ARG A 30 -4.38 -3.90 7.80
CA ARG A 30 -3.04 -3.30 7.92
C ARG A 30 -2.52 -3.41 9.35
N ASP A 31 -3.38 -3.20 10.34
CA ASP A 31 -2.99 -3.28 11.75
C ASP A 31 -2.69 -4.73 12.14
N VAL A 32 -3.54 -5.68 11.71
CA VAL A 32 -3.28 -7.12 11.90
C VAL A 32 -2.00 -7.57 11.20
N ALA A 33 -1.77 -7.12 9.97
CA ALA A 33 -0.57 -7.47 9.21
C ALA A 33 0.69 -6.94 9.90
N ARG A 34 0.65 -5.74 10.49
CA ARG A 34 1.76 -5.19 11.28
C ARG A 34 2.00 -5.99 12.55
N GLU A 35 0.95 -6.33 13.28
CA GLU A 35 1.03 -7.12 14.51
C GLU A 35 1.61 -8.51 14.24
N ARG A 36 1.18 -9.16 13.15
CA ARG A 36 1.60 -10.52 12.77
C ARG A 36 2.89 -10.57 11.93
N GLY A 37 3.46 -9.42 11.58
CA GLY A 37 4.67 -9.33 10.76
C GLY A 37 4.46 -9.81 9.31
N TRP A 38 3.25 -9.70 8.77
CA TRP A 38 2.96 -10.03 7.38
C TRP A 38 3.51 -8.96 6.43
N GLU A 39 3.91 -9.38 5.24
CA GLU A 39 4.37 -8.44 4.20
C GLU A 39 3.21 -7.54 3.77
N ILE A 40 3.45 -6.22 3.67
CA ILE A 40 2.45 -5.26 3.22
C ILE A 40 2.91 -4.63 1.90
N LYS A 41 2.08 -4.75 0.86
CA LYS A 41 2.32 -4.14 -0.45
C LYS A 41 1.27 -3.09 -0.74
N ASP A 42 1.61 -1.81 -0.58
CA ASP A 42 0.71 -0.70 -0.90
C ASP A 42 1.08 -0.03 -2.24
N PHE A 43 0.27 -0.28 -3.27
CA PHE A 43 0.43 0.29 -4.60
C PHE A 43 -0.37 1.58 -4.80
N ARG A 44 -1.30 1.89 -3.87
CA ARG A 44 -2.12 3.12 -3.91
C ARG A 44 -1.27 4.34 -3.61
N THR A 45 -0.26 4.19 -2.76
CA THR A 45 0.65 5.27 -2.34
C THR A 45 1.50 5.77 -3.50
N ALA A 46 2.05 4.88 -4.33
CA ALA A 46 2.87 5.26 -5.49
C ALA A 46 2.10 6.12 -6.49
N ARG A 47 0.83 5.77 -6.77
CA ARG A 47 -0.03 6.53 -7.68
C ARG A 47 -0.39 7.92 -7.13
N LYS A 48 -0.60 8.05 -5.80
CA LYS A 48 -0.84 9.36 -5.16
C LYS A 48 0.40 10.25 -5.21
N ALA A 49 1.58 9.71 -4.90
CA ALA A 49 2.84 10.46 -4.94
C ALA A 49 3.13 11.01 -6.35
N ALA A 50 2.94 10.19 -7.39
CA ALA A 50 3.10 10.63 -8.77
C ALA A 50 2.14 11.78 -9.15
N LYS A 51 0.86 11.68 -8.76
CA LYS A 51 -0.12 12.74 -9.05
C LYS A 51 0.17 14.07 -8.35
N ILE A 52 0.78 14.04 -7.16
CA ILE A 52 1.10 15.25 -6.40
C ILE A 52 2.44 15.84 -6.86
N GLY A 53 3.44 15.01 -7.16
CA GLY A 53 4.79 15.44 -7.52
C GLY A 53 4.89 16.06 -8.93
N VAL A 54 4.16 15.52 -9.90
CA VAL A 54 4.25 15.95 -11.31
C VAL A 54 3.80 17.39 -11.54
N PRO A 55 2.60 17.85 -11.11
CA PRO A 55 2.18 19.24 -11.34
C PRO A 55 2.99 20.24 -10.52
N SER A 56 3.46 19.87 -9.34
CA SER A 56 4.24 20.75 -8.46
C SER A 56 5.63 21.08 -9.03
N ALA A 57 6.31 20.08 -9.60
CA ALA A 57 7.61 20.26 -10.22
C ALA A 57 7.54 21.12 -11.50
N LEU A 58 6.48 20.95 -12.31
CA LEU A 58 6.26 21.75 -13.52
C LEU A 58 5.92 23.21 -13.18
N ALA A 59 5.13 23.45 -12.14
CA ALA A 59 4.79 24.81 -11.70
C ALA A 59 6.01 25.59 -11.17
N ILE A 60 6.89 24.95 -10.39
CA ILE A 60 8.13 25.58 -9.91
C ILE A 60 9.07 25.89 -11.08
N GLY A 61 9.19 24.97 -12.05
CA GLY A 61 10.01 25.17 -13.24
C GLY A 61 9.53 26.31 -14.13
N ALA A 62 8.22 26.61 -14.17
CA ALA A 62 7.66 27.68 -14.98
C ALA A 62 7.79 29.09 -14.36
N VAL A 63 7.93 29.20 -13.03
CA VAL A 63 8.01 30.49 -12.33
C VAL A 63 9.45 30.92 -12.04
N GLY A 64 10.39 29.98 -11.94
CA GLY A 64 11.83 30.26 -11.71
C GLY A 64 12.66 30.48 -12.99
N GLY A 65 12.06 30.38 -14.16
CA GLY A 65 12.72 30.56 -15.46
C GLY A 65 12.32 31.87 -16.14
N ALA A 66 12.86 33.00 -15.64
CA ALA A 66 12.95 34.29 -16.33
C ALA A 66 14.16 35.05 -15.79
#